data_AF-A0A3C0TL57-F1
#
_entry.id   AF-A0A3C0TL57-F1
#
_cell.length_a   1.000
_cell.length_b   1.000
_cell.length_c   1.000
_cell.angle_alpha   90.00
_cell.angle_beta   90.00
_cell.angle_gamma   90.00
#
_symmetry.space_group_name_H-M   'P 1'
#
loop_
_entity.id
_entity.type
_entity.pdbx_description
1 polymer ?
#
loop_
_entity_poly.entity_id
_entity_poly.type
_entity_poly.pdbx_seq_one_letter_code
_entity_poly.pdbx_strand_id
1 'polypeptide(L)'
;MYSSFTYPGATKDATWTWSALYALTVNELAPNSPTRKSGNGCNHCHNPHKVRRDSATSELVGFRIIRKSLIHAISNKGINPYEPGSPTIFDGDTPLTQAESVALCAQCHVEYVCGNSPIDKIDRDYFSWAKAADLEDVYATAFPGYGVYDYKYIQDWIHGTGGLSSPNSPANGVPYLTPFPIQEELIKSQHPEAETYWNSRHYDNDAACFICHMPKVTKVSDGTTYTSHWLASPLKYMAPEPVGAFAQTFGLELTKEGIVSPCGECHGGKLSRMKTKAENIQDGIYADALAVEAALVESLEAIKAAKDAQASGQPVDTALLESAVEDHRAAHVRWENLVVSENSMGFHNPSEVGGELRNALTLAQSAKQKAEDAVSAPAVDCSGFNDQQSCEAAGCRWSSNKETCR
;
A
#
# COMPACT_ATOMS: atom_id res chain seq x y z
N MET A 1 23.62 -3.16 -8.71
CA MET A 1 22.31 -3.82 -8.90
C MET A 1 21.42 -2.84 -9.64
N TYR A 2 20.82 -3.24 -10.76
CA TYR A 2 20.00 -2.36 -11.59
C TYR A 2 18.55 -2.38 -11.10
N SER A 3 18.19 -1.46 -10.20
CA SER A 3 16.79 -1.00 -10.04
C SER A 3 16.59 0.20 -10.97
N SER A 4 15.40 0.34 -11.58
CA SER A 4 15.07 1.48 -12.47
C SER A 4 15.23 2.83 -11.76
N PHE A 5 15.26 2.82 -10.43
CA PHE A 5 15.46 3.97 -9.55
C PHE A 5 16.90 4.51 -9.53
N THR A 6 17.94 3.70 -9.84
CA THR A 6 19.35 4.08 -9.57
C THR A 6 20.27 4.17 -10.81
N TYR A 7 19.74 4.27 -12.04
CA TYR A 7 20.59 4.48 -13.23
C TYR A 7 19.95 5.41 -14.28
N PRO A 8 20.75 6.12 -15.11
CA PRO A 8 20.31 6.70 -16.38
C PRO A 8 19.69 5.60 -17.27
N GLY A 9 18.37 5.45 -17.17
CA GLY A 9 17.67 4.24 -17.59
C GLY A 9 16.20 4.19 -17.18
N ALA A 10 15.72 5.14 -16.37
CA ALA A 10 14.33 5.58 -16.43
C ALA A 10 14.04 6.03 -17.88
N THR A 11 13.29 5.22 -18.63
CA THR A 11 12.97 5.51 -20.02
C THR A 11 11.53 6.01 -20.13
N LYS A 12 11.27 6.84 -21.14
CA LYS A 12 9.91 7.08 -21.65
C LYS A 12 9.42 5.92 -22.54
N ASP A 13 10.22 4.87 -22.67
CA ASP A 13 9.92 3.70 -23.47
C ASP A 13 9.11 2.73 -22.60
N ALA A 14 7.79 2.71 -22.84
CA ALA A 14 6.81 1.90 -22.12
C ALA A 14 7.09 0.39 -22.16
N THR A 15 8.09 -0.06 -22.92
CA THR A 15 8.46 -1.45 -23.02
C THR A 15 9.37 -1.93 -21.89
N TRP A 16 10.02 -1.08 -21.07
CA TRP A 16 11.14 -1.56 -20.22
C TRP A 16 10.75 -2.08 -18.83
N THR A 17 9.94 -1.38 -18.04
CA THR A 17 9.54 -1.86 -16.71
C THR A 17 8.36 -2.80 -16.80
N TRP A 18 7.52 -2.62 -17.83
CA TRP A 18 6.78 -3.76 -18.38
C TRP A 18 7.78 -4.87 -18.71
N SER A 19 8.75 -4.81 -19.62
CA SER A 19 9.68 -5.95 -19.88
C SER A 19 10.27 -6.65 -18.63
N ALA A 20 10.53 -5.95 -17.52
CA ALA A 20 10.99 -6.59 -16.28
C ALA A 20 9.87 -7.33 -15.51
N LEU A 21 8.65 -6.79 -15.45
CA LEU A 21 7.45 -7.46 -14.90
C LEU A 21 6.86 -8.46 -15.91
N TYR A 22 6.69 -8.05 -17.16
CA TYR A 22 6.28 -8.73 -18.39
C TYR A 22 7.15 -9.94 -18.78
N ALA A 23 8.48 -9.90 -18.60
CA ALA A 23 9.34 -11.09 -18.73
C ALA A 23 9.17 -12.08 -17.57
N LEU A 24 8.61 -11.62 -16.44
CA LEU A 24 8.21 -12.48 -15.34
C LEU A 24 6.74 -12.97 -15.49
N THR A 25 5.83 -12.19 -16.08
CA THR A 25 4.37 -12.42 -15.93
C THR A 25 3.46 -12.02 -17.12
N VAL A 26 3.92 -11.95 -18.38
CA VAL A 26 3.09 -11.95 -19.62
C VAL A 26 2.70 -10.56 -20.19
N ASN A 27 3.13 -10.26 -21.43
CA ASN A 27 2.20 -10.09 -22.57
C ASN A 27 2.82 -10.47 -23.94
N GLU A 28 1.97 -10.94 -24.83
CA GLU A 28 2.18 -11.28 -26.25
C GLU A 28 3.46 -12.04 -26.63
N LEU A 29 3.69 -13.15 -25.95
CA LEU A 29 4.38 -14.25 -26.60
C LEU A 29 3.58 -14.65 -27.85
N ALA A 30 4.28 -14.84 -28.97
CA ALA A 30 3.67 -15.22 -30.24
C ALA A 30 2.65 -16.36 -30.03
N PRO A 31 1.56 -16.45 -30.81
CA PRO A 31 0.48 -17.44 -30.63
C PRO A 31 0.89 -18.92 -30.48
N ASN A 32 2.17 -19.24 -30.66
CA ASN A 32 2.76 -20.58 -30.58
C ASN A 32 3.96 -20.69 -29.61
N SER A 33 4.15 -19.74 -28.70
CA SER A 33 5.20 -19.87 -27.67
C SER A 33 4.93 -21.10 -26.78
N PRO A 34 5.95 -21.93 -26.50
CA PRO A 34 5.80 -23.16 -25.70
C PRO A 34 5.48 -22.90 -24.21
N THR A 35 5.44 -21.64 -23.79
CA THR A 35 5.08 -21.22 -22.44
C THR A 35 3.57 -21.31 -22.21
N ARG A 36 3.12 -22.04 -21.19
CA ARG A 36 1.71 -21.98 -20.76
C ARG A 36 1.43 -20.67 -20.05
N LYS A 37 0.22 -20.11 -20.20
CA LYS A 37 -0.31 -19.07 -19.29
C LYS A 37 -0.31 -19.66 -17.88
N SER A 38 0.70 -19.39 -17.09
CA SER A 38 0.81 -19.81 -15.69
C SER A 38 0.79 -18.58 -14.81
N GLY A 39 -0.02 -18.60 -13.75
CA GLY A 39 0.11 -17.63 -12.67
C GLY A 39 1.40 -17.84 -11.88
N ASN A 40 1.48 -17.25 -10.69
CA ASN A 40 2.58 -17.48 -9.76
C ASN A 40 2.81 -18.99 -9.56
N GLY A 41 4.08 -19.39 -9.66
CA GLY A 41 4.50 -20.80 -9.67
C GLY A 41 5.69 -21.06 -8.75
N CYS A 42 6.08 -22.33 -8.62
CA CYS A 42 7.09 -22.79 -7.66
C CYS A 42 8.38 -21.95 -7.68
N ASN A 43 8.82 -21.57 -8.87
CA ASN A 43 10.04 -20.83 -9.12
C ASN A 43 9.99 -19.36 -8.61
N HIS A 44 8.85 -18.82 -8.19
CA HIS A 44 8.81 -17.48 -7.60
C HIS A 44 9.38 -17.49 -6.18
N CYS A 45 9.20 -18.59 -5.45
CA CYS A 45 9.64 -18.71 -4.06
C CYS A 45 10.77 -19.71 -3.86
N HIS A 46 10.90 -20.70 -4.75
CA HIS A 46 11.86 -21.79 -4.62
C HIS A 46 12.94 -21.75 -5.69
N ASN A 47 14.16 -22.07 -5.29
CA ASN A 47 15.27 -22.35 -6.16
C ASN A 47 15.27 -23.84 -6.54
N PRO A 48 14.84 -24.21 -7.77
CA PRO A 48 14.66 -25.62 -8.15
C PRO A 48 15.97 -26.44 -8.11
N HIS A 49 17.13 -25.80 -8.07
CA HIS A 49 18.43 -26.48 -7.98
C HIS A 49 18.92 -26.66 -6.54
N LYS A 50 18.25 -26.06 -5.56
CA LYS A 50 18.66 -26.07 -4.15
C LYS A 50 17.58 -26.55 -3.19
N VAL A 51 16.34 -26.72 -3.64
CA VAL A 51 15.25 -27.26 -2.81
C VAL A 51 15.64 -28.62 -2.25
N ARG A 52 15.75 -28.71 -0.93
CA ARG A 52 16.04 -29.94 -0.18
C ARG A 52 15.65 -29.78 1.28
N ARG A 53 15.78 -30.86 2.04
CA ARG A 53 15.73 -30.83 3.51
C ARG A 53 17.10 -30.39 4.03
N ASP A 54 17.13 -29.47 4.99
CA ASP A 54 18.33 -29.20 5.77
C ASP A 54 18.75 -30.45 6.55
N SER A 55 20.05 -30.69 6.66
CA SER A 55 20.57 -31.93 7.26
C SER A 55 20.50 -31.93 8.78
N ALA A 56 20.47 -30.75 9.43
CA ALA A 56 20.45 -30.65 10.88
C ALA A 56 19.00 -30.55 11.42
N THR A 57 18.15 -29.79 10.74
CA THR A 57 16.79 -29.45 11.19
C THR A 57 15.70 -30.23 10.46
N SER A 58 16.00 -30.82 9.29
CA SER A 58 15.00 -31.38 8.37
C SER A 58 13.97 -30.36 7.85
N GLU A 59 14.21 -29.06 8.05
CA GLU A 59 13.40 -27.99 7.50
C GLU A 59 13.64 -27.84 5.99
N LEU A 60 12.68 -27.25 5.28
CA LEU A 60 12.84 -27.00 3.86
C LEU A 60 13.82 -25.85 3.66
N VAL A 61 14.76 -25.99 2.71
CA VAL A 61 15.66 -24.93 2.27
C VAL A 61 15.61 -24.80 0.75
N GLY A 62 16.37 -23.86 0.19
CA GLY A 62 16.38 -23.56 -1.24
C GLY A 62 15.29 -22.58 -1.63
N PHE A 63 15.09 -21.54 -0.84
CA PHE A 63 14.21 -20.42 -1.18
C PHE A 63 14.95 -19.36 -2.00
N ARG A 64 14.20 -18.46 -2.62
CA ARG A 64 14.79 -17.32 -3.34
C ARG A 64 13.85 -16.13 -3.40
N ILE A 65 14.45 -14.96 -3.43
CA ILE A 65 13.82 -13.73 -3.90
C ILE A 65 14.29 -13.46 -5.33
N ILE A 66 13.36 -13.24 -6.25
CA ILE A 66 13.64 -12.88 -7.65
C ILE A 66 13.25 -11.43 -7.96
N ARG A 67 12.48 -10.79 -7.08
CA ARG A 67 12.02 -9.40 -7.26
C ARG A 67 13.15 -8.41 -6.97
N LYS A 68 13.71 -7.80 -8.03
CA LYS A 68 14.85 -6.88 -7.92
C LYS A 68 14.60 -5.67 -7.00
N SER A 69 13.40 -5.09 -7.05
CA SER A 69 13.02 -3.94 -6.22
C SER A 69 13.04 -4.31 -4.73
N LEU A 70 12.57 -5.51 -4.39
CA LEU A 70 12.67 -6.03 -3.04
C LEU A 70 14.12 -6.26 -2.63
N ILE A 71 14.94 -6.91 -3.47
CA ILE A 71 16.37 -7.12 -3.19
C ILE A 71 17.06 -5.78 -2.93
N HIS A 72 16.73 -4.76 -3.72
CA HIS A 72 17.25 -3.42 -3.55
C HIS A 72 16.80 -2.79 -2.23
N ALA A 73 15.50 -2.86 -1.89
CA ALA A 73 14.98 -2.36 -0.63
C ALA A 73 15.66 -3.04 0.57
N ILE A 74 15.75 -4.38 0.57
CA ILE A 74 16.43 -5.17 1.60
C ILE A 74 17.91 -4.78 1.72
N SER A 75 18.61 -4.59 0.60
CA SER A 75 20.03 -4.25 0.63
C SER A 75 20.33 -2.88 1.25
N ASN A 76 19.38 -1.94 1.17
CA ASN A 76 19.54 -0.58 1.68
C ASN A 76 18.95 -0.40 3.08
N LYS A 77 17.82 -1.06 3.38
CA LYS A 77 17.03 -0.83 4.59
C LYS A 77 16.98 -2.04 5.53
N GLY A 78 17.48 -3.20 5.10
CA GLY A 78 17.33 -4.47 5.82
C GLY A 78 16.03 -5.21 5.47
N ILE A 79 16.00 -6.51 5.77
CA ILE A 79 14.81 -7.37 5.61
C ILE A 79 13.62 -6.82 6.40
N ASN A 80 13.77 -6.58 7.70
CA ASN A 80 12.79 -5.81 8.47
C ASN A 80 13.40 -4.42 8.74
N PRO A 81 12.94 -3.36 8.06
CA PRO A 81 13.55 -2.04 8.16
C PRO A 81 13.30 -1.35 9.51
N TYR A 82 12.44 -1.96 10.35
CA TYR A 82 12.08 -1.45 11.66
C TYR A 82 12.80 -2.17 12.80
N GLU A 83 13.68 -3.13 12.48
CA GLU A 83 14.52 -3.83 13.45
C GLU A 83 15.98 -3.37 13.37
N PRO A 84 16.56 -2.88 14.49
CA PRO A 84 17.97 -2.54 14.54
C PRO A 84 18.87 -3.73 14.19
N GLY A 85 19.72 -3.55 13.19
CA GLY A 85 20.65 -4.60 12.76
C GLY A 85 20.02 -5.69 11.90
N SER A 86 18.80 -5.47 11.37
CA SER A 86 18.18 -6.40 10.43
C SER A 86 19.16 -6.77 9.30
N PRO A 87 19.26 -8.07 8.95
CA PRO A 87 20.10 -8.50 7.83
C PRO A 87 19.75 -7.75 6.55
N THR A 88 20.77 -7.47 5.73
CA THR A 88 20.62 -6.82 4.41
C THR A 88 20.73 -7.81 3.25
N ILE A 89 20.74 -9.11 3.56
CA ILE A 89 20.85 -10.21 2.62
C ILE A 89 19.82 -11.28 3.04
N PHE A 90 19.08 -11.79 2.06
CA PHE A 90 18.22 -12.96 2.21
C PHE A 90 19.04 -14.23 1.95
N ASP A 91 19.12 -15.13 2.92
CA ASP A 91 19.70 -16.46 2.77
C ASP A 91 18.62 -17.52 2.64
N GLY A 92 18.40 -17.97 1.40
CA GLY A 92 17.46 -19.05 1.13
C GLY A 92 18.05 -20.46 1.24
N ASP A 93 19.35 -20.60 1.52
CA ASP A 93 20.04 -21.90 1.56
C ASP A 93 20.04 -22.54 2.96
N THR A 94 19.72 -21.75 3.99
CA THR A 94 19.42 -22.19 5.36
C THR A 94 17.91 -22.16 5.63
N PRO A 95 17.44 -22.76 6.74
CA PRO A 95 16.06 -22.54 7.16
C PRO A 95 15.77 -21.05 7.33
N LEU A 96 14.61 -20.62 6.83
CA LEU A 96 14.25 -19.20 6.84
C LEU A 96 14.07 -18.71 8.26
N THR A 97 14.59 -17.53 8.53
CA THR A 97 14.17 -16.73 9.69
C THR A 97 12.73 -16.24 9.51
N GLN A 98 12.14 -15.74 10.60
CA GLN A 98 10.83 -15.09 10.57
C GLN A 98 10.80 -13.92 9.57
N ALA A 99 11.82 -13.07 9.57
CA ALA A 99 11.92 -11.94 8.65
C ALA A 99 12.06 -12.37 7.18
N GLU A 100 12.89 -13.38 6.89
CA GLU A 100 13.04 -13.92 5.53
C GLU A 100 11.75 -14.59 5.03
N SER A 101 11.02 -15.25 5.93
CA SER A 101 9.74 -15.89 5.59
C SER A 101 8.71 -14.90 5.07
N VAL A 102 8.63 -13.73 5.67
CA VAL A 102 7.73 -12.67 5.18
C VAL A 102 8.31 -11.97 3.95
N ALA A 103 9.63 -11.77 3.86
CA ALA A 103 10.27 -11.25 2.65
C ALA A 103 9.98 -12.10 1.40
N LEU A 104 9.81 -13.41 1.56
CA LEU A 104 9.40 -14.30 0.48
C LEU A 104 8.03 -13.95 -0.10
N CYS A 105 7.08 -13.56 0.75
CA CYS A 105 5.74 -13.09 0.36
C CYS A 105 5.77 -11.65 -0.15
N ALA A 106 6.64 -10.82 0.43
CA ALA A 106 6.81 -9.40 0.09
C ALA A 106 7.41 -9.16 -1.31
N GLN A 107 7.74 -10.24 -2.05
CA GLN A 107 8.04 -10.13 -3.48
C GLN A 107 6.90 -9.53 -4.28
N CYS A 108 5.67 -9.67 -3.77
CA CYS A 108 4.46 -9.13 -4.37
C CYS A 108 3.59 -8.39 -3.35
N HIS A 109 3.53 -8.84 -2.10
CA HIS A 109 2.65 -8.31 -1.06
C HIS A 109 3.32 -7.18 -0.28
N VAL A 110 3.46 -6.03 -0.94
CA VAL A 110 4.26 -4.87 -0.52
C VAL A 110 3.74 -3.59 -1.19
N GLU A 111 3.94 -2.44 -0.53
CA GLU A 111 3.75 -1.13 -1.18
C GLU A 111 4.79 -0.93 -2.29
N TYR A 112 4.32 -0.46 -3.44
CA TYR A 112 5.21 -0.17 -4.55
C TYR A 112 4.75 1.01 -5.39
N VAL A 113 5.67 1.53 -6.20
CA VAL A 113 5.36 2.28 -7.41
C VAL A 113 5.73 1.39 -8.58
N CYS A 114 4.76 1.04 -9.43
CA CYS A 114 5.03 0.23 -10.62
C CYS A 114 4.31 0.77 -11.86
N GLY A 115 4.98 0.66 -13.00
CA GLY A 115 4.41 1.04 -14.29
C GLY A 115 4.65 2.50 -14.65
N ASN A 116 4.01 2.91 -15.74
CA ASN A 116 4.12 4.24 -16.31
C ASN A 116 3.34 5.25 -15.47
N SER A 117 4.02 6.24 -14.90
CA SER A 117 3.34 7.35 -14.24
C SER A 117 2.44 8.07 -15.24
N PRO A 118 1.16 8.31 -14.92
CA PRO A 118 0.28 9.07 -15.79
C PRO A 118 0.64 10.56 -15.85
N ILE A 119 1.48 11.05 -14.93
CA ILE A 119 1.91 12.45 -14.85
C ILE A 119 3.09 12.70 -15.79
N ASP A 120 4.22 12.01 -15.58
CA ASP A 120 5.47 12.27 -16.31
C ASP A 120 5.83 11.23 -17.38
N LYS A 121 5.04 10.16 -17.47
CA LYS A 121 5.21 9.04 -18.40
C LYS A 121 6.52 8.27 -18.23
N ILE A 122 7.13 8.34 -17.04
CA ILE A 122 8.30 7.52 -16.71
C ILE A 122 7.83 6.21 -16.08
N ASP A 123 8.37 5.11 -16.59
CA ASP A 123 8.09 3.76 -16.13
C ASP A 123 8.96 3.41 -14.91
N ARG A 124 8.33 3.06 -13.78
CA ARG A 124 9.00 2.88 -12.48
C ARG A 124 8.75 1.50 -11.89
N ASP A 125 9.66 1.05 -11.04
CA ASP A 125 9.52 -0.13 -10.20
C ASP A 125 10.34 0.09 -8.93
N TYR A 126 9.63 0.46 -7.87
CA TYR A 126 10.22 0.91 -6.62
C TYR A 126 9.40 0.40 -5.44
N PHE A 127 10.06 -0.20 -4.46
CA PHE A 127 9.42 -0.64 -3.22
C PHE A 127 9.80 0.37 -2.14
N SER A 128 8.80 1.07 -1.61
CA SER A 128 9.01 2.08 -0.58
C SER A 128 9.60 1.46 0.68
N TRP A 129 9.15 0.24 1.01
CA TRP A 129 9.55 -0.50 2.21
C TRP A 129 9.42 0.39 3.46
N ALA A 130 8.24 1.02 3.57
CA ALA A 130 7.93 2.08 4.51
C ALA A 130 6.47 1.97 5.00
N LYS A 131 6.21 2.40 6.23
CA LYS A 131 4.85 2.42 6.80
C LYS A 131 4.04 3.55 6.17
N ALA A 132 2.71 3.45 6.23
CA ALA A 132 1.79 4.45 5.72
C ALA A 132 2.11 5.89 6.17
N ALA A 133 2.56 6.05 7.42
CA ALA A 133 2.88 7.36 7.98
C ALA A 133 4.09 8.05 7.32
N ASP A 134 5.01 7.27 6.74
CA ASP A 134 6.26 7.76 6.17
C ASP A 134 6.21 7.84 4.63
N LEU A 135 5.15 7.30 3.99
CA LEU A 135 5.08 7.16 2.54
C LEU A 135 5.18 8.49 1.80
N GLU A 136 4.55 9.53 2.35
CA GLU A 136 4.63 10.88 1.80
C GLU A 136 6.08 11.38 1.72
N ASP A 137 6.82 11.33 2.81
CA ASP A 137 8.20 11.81 2.83
C ASP A 137 9.13 10.95 1.96
N VAL A 138 8.91 9.62 1.97
CA VAL A 138 9.66 8.69 1.13
C VAL A 138 9.42 8.98 -0.35
N TYR A 139 8.17 9.22 -0.77
CA TYR A 139 7.86 9.52 -2.16
C TYR A 139 8.24 10.93 -2.58
N ALA A 140 8.17 11.92 -1.69
CA ALA A 140 8.67 13.27 -1.98
C ALA A 140 10.18 13.25 -2.27
N THR A 141 10.91 12.42 -1.53
CA THR A 141 12.36 12.25 -1.71
C THR A 141 12.68 11.42 -2.95
N ALA A 142 11.94 10.34 -3.18
CA ALA A 142 12.19 9.41 -4.28
C ALA A 142 11.73 9.97 -5.63
N PHE A 143 10.66 10.75 -5.64
CA PHE A 143 9.99 11.26 -6.84
C PHE A 143 9.73 12.76 -6.73
N PRO A 144 10.79 13.58 -6.50
CA PRO A 144 10.63 15.01 -6.36
C PRO A 144 10.07 15.60 -7.66
N GLY A 145 9.20 16.61 -7.54
CA GLY A 145 8.74 17.40 -8.67
C GLY A 145 9.89 18.01 -9.49
N TYR A 146 9.64 18.24 -10.78
CA TYR A 146 10.61 18.91 -11.68
C TYR A 146 9.93 19.98 -12.55
N GLY A 147 10.58 21.14 -12.68
CA GLY A 147 10.33 22.11 -13.75
C GLY A 147 9.28 23.18 -13.43
N VAL A 148 8.22 23.28 -14.26
CA VAL A 148 7.18 24.33 -14.23
C VAL A 148 6.00 23.97 -13.31
N TYR A 149 5.97 22.73 -12.82
CA TYR A 149 4.91 22.22 -11.95
C TYR A 149 5.49 21.90 -10.56
N ASP A 150 4.89 22.49 -9.52
CA ASP A 150 5.31 22.35 -8.12
C ASP A 150 4.65 21.12 -7.49
N TYR A 151 5.01 19.94 -7.99
CA TYR A 151 4.42 18.69 -7.54
C TYR A 151 5.25 18.02 -6.43
N LYS A 152 4.60 17.56 -5.36
CA LYS A 152 5.25 16.82 -4.26
C LYS A 152 5.58 15.38 -4.67
N TYR A 153 4.76 14.79 -5.55
CA TYR A 153 4.84 13.43 -6.09
C TYR A 153 4.57 13.43 -7.60
N ILE A 154 5.45 12.85 -8.41
CA ILE A 154 5.24 12.75 -9.87
C ILE A 154 4.84 11.35 -10.35
N GLN A 155 4.58 10.42 -9.44
CA GLN A 155 4.44 9.00 -9.78
C GLN A 155 3.01 8.49 -9.98
N ASP A 156 2.01 8.96 -9.22
CA ASP A 156 0.71 8.27 -9.16
C ASP A 156 -0.41 8.98 -9.91
N TRP A 157 -1.03 10.04 -9.39
CA TRP A 157 -2.14 10.72 -10.06
C TRP A 157 -2.47 12.07 -9.41
N ILE A 158 -3.25 12.88 -10.12
CA ILE A 158 -3.82 14.14 -9.62
C ILE A 158 -5.34 13.98 -9.49
N HIS A 159 -5.86 14.27 -8.31
CA HIS A 159 -7.26 14.14 -7.96
C HIS A 159 -8.13 15.01 -8.86
N GLY A 160 -9.05 14.39 -9.60
CA GLY A 160 -9.94 15.08 -10.52
C GLY A 160 -9.37 15.36 -11.91
N THR A 161 -8.13 14.97 -12.24
CA THR A 161 -7.64 14.98 -13.62
C THR A 161 -7.86 13.61 -14.26
N GLY A 162 -8.97 13.42 -14.97
CA GLY A 162 -9.15 12.19 -15.75
C GLY A 162 -10.59 11.91 -16.14
N GLY A 163 -10.91 12.15 -17.42
CA GLY A 163 -12.00 11.42 -18.05
C GLY A 163 -11.57 9.98 -18.26
N LEU A 164 -12.03 9.04 -17.42
CA LEU A 164 -11.94 7.63 -17.79
C LEU A 164 -13.04 7.36 -18.82
N SER A 165 -12.69 6.99 -20.05
CA SER A 165 -13.66 6.37 -20.95
C SER A 165 -13.91 4.94 -20.47
N SER A 166 -14.68 4.77 -19.38
CA SER A 166 -15.25 3.48 -18.99
C SER A 166 -16.60 3.30 -19.69
N PRO A 167 -16.82 2.21 -20.43
CA PRO A 167 -18.14 1.90 -21.00
C PRO A 167 -19.22 1.60 -19.93
N ASN A 168 -18.86 1.53 -18.64
CA ASN A 168 -19.76 1.23 -17.53
C ASN A 168 -19.87 2.42 -16.54
N SER A 169 -20.27 3.59 -17.03
CA SER A 169 -20.51 4.76 -16.16
C SER A 169 -21.67 4.49 -15.18
N PRO A 170 -21.53 4.82 -13.88
CA PRO A 170 -22.65 4.79 -12.95
C PRO A 170 -23.73 5.82 -13.34
N ALA A 171 -24.98 5.48 -13.05
CA ALA A 171 -26.20 6.16 -13.48
C ALA A 171 -26.46 7.56 -12.88
N ASN A 172 -25.47 8.19 -12.24
CA ASN A 172 -25.68 9.36 -11.37
C ASN A 172 -25.51 10.71 -12.07
N GLY A 173 -25.44 10.76 -13.40
CA GLY A 173 -25.59 12.02 -14.17
C GLY A 173 -24.46 13.05 -14.04
N VAL A 174 -23.36 12.74 -13.35
CA VAL A 174 -22.16 13.60 -13.33
C VAL A 174 -21.38 13.36 -14.63
N PRO A 175 -21.15 14.37 -15.49
CA PRO A 175 -20.37 14.20 -16.70
C PRO A 175 -18.96 13.71 -16.35
N TYR A 176 -18.49 12.67 -17.04
CA TYR A 176 -17.17 12.04 -16.85
C TYR A 176 -15.98 13.01 -17.03
N LEU A 177 -16.23 14.20 -17.56
CA LEU A 177 -15.24 15.27 -17.76
C LEU A 177 -15.36 16.40 -16.73
N THR A 178 -16.14 16.20 -15.65
CA THR A 178 -16.23 17.19 -14.56
C THR A 178 -15.05 16.95 -13.61
N PRO A 179 -14.07 17.85 -13.51
CA PRO A 179 -13.01 17.72 -12.52
C PRO A 179 -13.63 17.71 -11.13
N PHE A 180 -13.37 16.65 -10.36
CA PHE A 180 -13.93 16.41 -9.02
C PHE A 180 -12.78 16.03 -8.08
N PRO A 181 -12.66 16.63 -6.89
CA PRO A 181 -12.33 18.03 -6.75
C PRO A 181 -10.85 18.17 -6.30
N ILE A 182 -10.38 19.39 -6.09
CA ILE A 182 -9.07 19.77 -5.55
C ILE A 182 -7.84 19.76 -6.48
N GLN A 183 -7.73 18.95 -7.55
CA GLN A 183 -6.53 18.96 -8.43
C GLN A 183 -5.21 18.75 -7.67
N GLU A 184 -5.25 17.95 -6.60
CA GLU A 184 -4.08 17.65 -5.77
C GLU A 184 -3.49 16.30 -6.12
N GLU A 185 -2.18 16.14 -5.98
CA GLU A 185 -1.59 14.82 -6.09
C GLU A 185 -1.95 13.94 -4.91
N LEU A 186 -2.25 12.69 -5.22
CA LEU A 186 -2.50 11.68 -4.21
C LEU A 186 -1.66 10.45 -4.50
N ILE A 187 -1.26 9.78 -3.42
CA ILE A 187 -0.57 8.50 -3.49
C ILE A 187 -1.61 7.42 -3.71
N LYS A 188 -1.37 6.55 -4.70
CA LYS A 188 -2.14 5.30 -4.81
C LYS A 188 -1.30 4.18 -4.22
N SER A 189 -1.65 3.72 -3.04
CA SER A 189 -0.98 2.56 -2.43
C SER A 189 -1.39 1.23 -3.08
N GLN A 190 -0.57 0.19 -2.92
CA GLN A 190 -0.86 -1.18 -3.33
C GLN A 190 -0.46 -2.15 -2.23
N HIS A 191 -1.45 -2.94 -1.77
CA HIS A 191 -1.34 -4.12 -0.91
C HIS A 191 -0.07 -4.21 -0.04
N PRO A 192 0.07 -3.34 0.98
CA PRO A 192 1.24 -3.23 1.85
C PRO A 192 1.21 -4.26 2.98
N GLU A 193 0.96 -5.54 2.68
CA GLU A 193 0.81 -6.56 3.73
C GLU A 193 2.11 -6.72 4.52
N ALA A 194 3.27 -6.78 3.87
CA ALA A 194 4.54 -6.94 4.57
C ALA A 194 4.82 -5.78 5.51
N GLU A 195 4.67 -4.54 5.02
CA GLU A 195 4.89 -3.34 5.82
C GLU A 195 3.92 -3.29 6.99
N THR A 196 2.63 -3.58 6.79
CA THR A 196 1.62 -3.60 7.86
C THR A 196 1.91 -4.70 8.88
N TYR A 197 2.38 -5.86 8.42
CA TYR A 197 2.64 -7.03 9.27
C TYR A 197 3.85 -6.87 10.19
N TRP A 198 4.86 -6.11 9.77
CA TRP A 198 6.04 -5.83 10.59
C TRP A 198 5.68 -5.18 11.92
N ASN A 199 6.31 -5.68 12.99
CA ASN A 199 6.07 -5.29 14.39
C ASN A 199 4.62 -5.52 14.87
N SER A 200 3.88 -6.39 14.18
CA SER A 200 2.60 -6.87 14.69
C SER A 200 2.81 -7.85 15.83
N ARG A 201 1.77 -8.06 16.65
CA ARG A 201 1.80 -9.11 17.68
C ARG A 201 2.07 -10.49 17.10
N HIS A 202 1.64 -10.79 15.88
CA HIS A 202 1.91 -12.07 15.26
C HIS A 202 3.37 -12.17 14.82
N TYR A 203 3.91 -11.11 14.22
CA TYR A 203 5.33 -11.04 13.85
C TYR A 203 6.24 -11.18 15.08
N ASP A 204 5.97 -10.44 16.15
CA ASP A 204 6.73 -10.45 17.42
C ASP A 204 6.67 -11.81 18.15
N ASN A 205 5.81 -12.72 17.72
CA ASN A 205 5.64 -14.06 18.28
C ASN A 205 5.96 -15.16 17.23
N ASP A 206 6.86 -14.86 16.28
CA ASP A 206 7.38 -15.80 15.28
C ASP A 206 6.31 -16.48 14.42
N ALA A 207 5.17 -15.82 14.20
CA ALA A 207 4.16 -16.33 13.30
C ALA A 207 4.51 -15.92 11.87
N ALA A 208 5.06 -16.79 11.04
CA ALA A 208 5.31 -16.46 9.63
C ALA A 208 4.00 -16.45 8.82
N CYS A 209 3.95 -15.71 7.70
CA CYS A 209 2.75 -15.67 6.83
C CYS A 209 2.26 -17.07 6.43
N PHE A 210 3.19 -17.99 6.16
CA PHE A 210 2.86 -19.35 5.73
C PHE A 210 2.15 -20.18 6.80
N ILE A 211 2.29 -19.86 8.09
CA ILE A 211 1.59 -20.61 9.16
C ILE A 211 0.08 -20.46 8.98
N CYS A 212 -0.38 -19.24 8.70
CA CYS A 212 -1.79 -18.94 8.50
C CYS A 212 -2.28 -19.23 7.09
N HIS A 213 -1.51 -18.82 6.07
CA HIS A 213 -1.95 -18.86 4.66
C HIS A 213 -1.59 -20.16 3.94
N MET A 214 -0.68 -20.95 4.51
CA MET A 214 -0.18 -22.21 3.95
C MET A 214 -0.09 -23.28 5.06
N PRO A 215 -1.19 -23.53 5.80
CA PRO A 215 -1.14 -24.36 7.00
C PRO A 215 -0.66 -25.77 6.67
N LYS A 216 -0.04 -26.42 7.67
CA LYS A 216 0.28 -27.84 7.57
C LYS A 216 -1.01 -28.66 7.47
N VAL A 217 -1.02 -29.64 6.56
CA VAL A 217 -2.11 -30.59 6.37
C VAL A 217 -1.56 -32.00 6.38
N THR A 218 -2.23 -32.91 7.10
CA THR A 218 -1.79 -34.29 7.28
C THR A 218 -2.76 -35.25 6.61
N LYS A 219 -2.26 -36.26 5.90
CA LYS A 219 -3.10 -37.33 5.35
C LYS A 219 -3.44 -38.36 6.41
N VAL A 220 -4.72 -38.71 6.50
CA VAL A 220 -5.23 -39.77 7.41
C VAL A 220 -4.67 -41.15 7.03
N SER A 221 -4.40 -41.39 5.75
CA SER A 221 -4.01 -42.72 5.25
C SER A 221 -2.63 -43.18 5.71
N ASP A 222 -1.68 -42.26 5.85
CA ASP A 222 -0.27 -42.58 6.09
C ASP A 222 0.42 -41.63 7.08
N GLY A 223 -0.29 -40.63 7.60
CA GLY A 223 0.26 -39.64 8.54
C GLY A 223 1.23 -38.64 7.91
N THR A 224 1.35 -38.60 6.58
CA THR A 224 2.27 -37.67 5.91
C THR A 224 1.76 -36.24 6.00
N THR A 225 2.60 -35.32 6.48
CA THR A 225 2.29 -33.89 6.56
C THR A 225 2.91 -33.10 5.41
N TYR A 226 2.11 -32.20 4.83
CA TYR A 226 2.50 -31.29 3.75
C TYR A 226 2.21 -29.84 4.14
N THR A 227 2.91 -28.89 3.53
CA THR A 227 2.51 -27.48 3.55
C THR A 227 1.44 -27.25 2.50
N SER A 228 0.26 -26.78 2.89
CA SER A 228 -0.77 -26.41 1.91
C SER A 228 -0.25 -25.29 1.00
N HIS A 229 -0.39 -25.45 -0.32
CA HIS A 229 -0.09 -24.40 -1.31
C HIS A 229 -1.36 -23.70 -1.81
N TRP A 230 -2.48 -23.88 -1.11
CA TRP A 230 -3.68 -23.09 -1.37
C TRP A 230 -3.62 -21.78 -0.57
N LEU A 231 -2.90 -20.80 -1.11
CA LEU A 231 -2.82 -19.47 -0.50
C LEU A 231 -4.19 -18.80 -0.58
N ALA A 232 -4.86 -18.71 0.56
CA ALA A 232 -6.21 -18.19 0.67
C ALA A 232 -6.40 -17.48 2.01
N SER A 233 -7.58 -16.90 2.22
CA SER A 233 -7.98 -16.39 3.53
C SER A 233 -7.93 -17.51 4.57
N PRO A 234 -7.21 -17.34 5.70
CA PRO A 234 -7.19 -18.31 6.80
C PRO A 234 -8.59 -18.60 7.34
N LEU A 235 -9.50 -17.63 7.29
CA LEU A 235 -10.88 -17.80 7.75
C LEU A 235 -11.68 -18.77 6.87
N LYS A 236 -11.28 -18.98 5.60
CA LYS A 236 -11.86 -20.02 4.73
C LYS A 236 -11.42 -21.42 5.15
N TYR A 237 -10.18 -21.61 5.56
CA TYR A 237 -9.72 -22.88 6.13
C TYR A 237 -10.50 -23.26 7.39
N MET A 238 -10.91 -22.25 8.16
CA MET A 238 -11.71 -22.37 9.38
C MET A 238 -13.22 -22.55 9.12
N ALA A 239 -13.63 -22.86 7.88
CA ALA A 239 -15.01 -23.16 7.53
C ALA A 239 -15.20 -24.68 7.35
N PRO A 240 -16.12 -25.33 8.09
CA PRO A 240 -16.41 -26.75 7.90
C PRO A 240 -16.91 -27.06 6.48
N GLU A 241 -17.63 -26.11 5.89
CA GLU A 241 -18.16 -26.17 4.52
C GLU A 241 -17.89 -24.85 3.78
N PRO A 242 -17.56 -24.87 2.49
CA PRO A 242 -17.27 -26.06 1.68
C PRO A 242 -15.86 -26.62 1.91
N VAL A 243 -15.03 -25.93 2.70
CA VAL A 243 -13.58 -26.15 2.75
C VAL A 243 -13.20 -27.42 3.51
N GLY A 244 -13.76 -27.63 4.70
CA GLY A 244 -13.57 -28.87 5.46
C GLY A 244 -14.01 -30.10 4.67
N ALA A 245 -15.20 -30.09 4.08
CA ALA A 245 -15.66 -31.20 3.23
C ALA A 245 -14.75 -31.42 2.01
N PHE A 246 -14.35 -30.37 1.32
CA PHE A 246 -13.39 -30.48 0.22
C PHE A 246 -12.08 -31.12 0.69
N ALA A 247 -11.50 -30.67 1.80
CA ALA A 247 -10.29 -31.25 2.38
C ALA A 247 -10.46 -32.73 2.74
N GLN A 248 -11.65 -33.13 3.23
CA GLN A 248 -11.97 -34.53 3.52
C GLN A 248 -11.95 -35.41 2.26
N THR A 249 -12.31 -34.88 1.08
CA THR A 249 -12.22 -35.63 -0.19
C THR A 249 -10.79 -36.01 -0.58
N PHE A 250 -9.78 -35.29 -0.06
CA PHE A 250 -8.36 -35.62 -0.21
C PHE A 250 -7.81 -36.50 0.92
N GLY A 251 -8.67 -36.92 1.86
CA GLY A 251 -8.28 -37.71 3.02
C GLY A 251 -7.41 -36.93 4.01
N LEU A 252 -7.61 -35.61 4.12
CA LEU A 252 -6.88 -34.76 5.07
C LEU A 252 -7.50 -34.84 6.46
N GLU A 253 -6.64 -34.81 7.48
CA GLU A 253 -7.04 -34.66 8.87
C GLU A 253 -7.70 -33.30 9.10
N LEU A 254 -8.82 -33.32 9.82
CA LEU A 254 -9.55 -32.13 10.25
C LEU A 254 -9.61 -32.11 11.78
N THR A 255 -9.74 -30.91 12.34
CA THR A 255 -10.02 -30.78 13.76
C THR A 255 -11.40 -31.36 14.11
N LYS A 256 -11.70 -31.47 15.41
CA LYS A 256 -13.04 -31.86 15.89
C LYS A 256 -14.16 -30.92 15.43
N GLU A 257 -13.82 -29.70 15.02
CA GLU A 257 -14.76 -28.71 14.48
C GLU A 257 -14.95 -28.87 12.95
N GLY A 258 -14.30 -29.86 12.31
CA GLY A 258 -14.42 -30.13 10.88
C GLY A 258 -13.62 -29.15 10.01
N ILE A 259 -12.64 -28.45 10.58
CA ILE A 259 -11.87 -27.40 9.88
C ILE A 259 -10.40 -27.78 9.70
N VAL A 260 -9.76 -27.16 8.71
CA VAL A 260 -8.30 -27.05 8.63
C VAL A 260 -7.87 -25.91 9.54
N SER A 261 -6.81 -26.12 10.32
CA SER A 261 -6.51 -25.27 11.48
C SER A 261 -5.27 -24.39 11.25
N PRO A 262 -5.41 -23.21 10.62
CA PRO A 262 -4.30 -22.26 10.45
C PRO A 262 -3.86 -21.61 11.78
N CYS A 263 -4.74 -21.57 12.79
CA CYS A 263 -4.44 -20.95 14.09
C CYS A 263 -3.98 -21.96 15.15
N GLY A 264 -4.23 -23.25 14.95
CA GLY A 264 -4.09 -24.27 16.01
C GLY A 264 -2.68 -24.78 16.27
N GLU A 265 -1.69 -24.34 15.50
CA GLU A 265 -0.28 -24.54 15.87
C GLU A 265 0.07 -23.74 17.14
N CYS A 266 -0.55 -22.57 17.33
CA CYS A 266 -0.26 -21.66 18.46
C CYS A 266 -1.44 -21.48 19.43
N HIS A 267 -2.68 -21.56 18.94
CA HIS A 267 -3.88 -21.32 19.74
C HIS A 267 -4.60 -22.63 20.09
N GLY A 268 -4.73 -22.92 21.38
CA GLY A 268 -5.55 -24.03 21.87
C GLY A 268 -7.04 -23.70 21.99
N GLY A 269 -7.83 -24.70 22.38
CA GLY A 269 -9.25 -24.54 22.69
C GLY A 269 -10.16 -24.54 21.46
N LYS A 270 -11.22 -23.73 21.49
CA LYS A 270 -12.24 -23.67 20.42
C LYS A 270 -11.82 -22.65 19.36
N LEU A 271 -11.33 -23.11 18.22
CA LEU A 271 -10.80 -22.27 17.15
C LEU A 271 -11.87 -21.40 16.49
N SER A 272 -13.13 -21.83 16.52
CA SER A 272 -14.25 -20.98 16.07
C SER A 272 -14.29 -19.62 16.80
N ARG A 273 -13.85 -19.56 18.07
CA ARG A 273 -13.79 -18.29 18.81
C ARG A 273 -12.71 -17.36 18.28
N MET A 274 -11.60 -17.91 17.79
CA MET A 274 -10.54 -17.11 17.17
C MET A 274 -11.00 -16.53 15.83
N LYS A 275 -11.74 -17.32 15.04
CA LYS A 275 -12.39 -16.82 13.82
C LYS A 275 -13.30 -15.64 14.11
N THR A 276 -14.22 -15.76 15.07
CA THR A 276 -15.09 -14.65 15.47
C THR A 276 -14.32 -13.44 15.99
N LYS A 277 -13.21 -13.65 16.71
CA LYS A 277 -12.35 -12.53 17.15
C LYS A 277 -11.71 -11.82 15.97
N ALA A 278 -11.24 -12.55 14.96
CA ALA A 278 -10.69 -11.96 13.74
C ALA A 278 -11.77 -11.15 13.00
N GLU A 279 -12.96 -11.72 12.81
CA GLU A 279 -14.11 -11.03 12.17
C GLU A 279 -14.48 -9.75 12.92
N ASN A 280 -14.56 -9.77 14.25
CA ASN A 280 -14.86 -8.58 15.04
C ASN A 280 -13.79 -7.48 14.91
N ILE A 281 -12.51 -7.85 14.74
CA ILE A 281 -11.44 -6.88 14.47
C ILE A 281 -11.68 -6.24 13.10
N GLN A 282 -11.96 -7.06 12.09
CA GLN A 282 -12.20 -6.58 10.72
C GLN A 282 -13.43 -5.67 10.65
N ASP A 283 -14.52 -6.02 11.34
CA ASP A 283 -15.73 -5.19 11.42
C ASP A 283 -15.44 -3.83 12.08
N GLY A 284 -14.63 -3.81 13.14
CA GLY A 284 -14.22 -2.57 13.82
C GLY A 284 -13.38 -1.67 12.92
N ILE A 285 -12.35 -2.24 12.27
CA ILE A 285 -11.49 -1.50 11.33
C ILE A 285 -12.29 -0.99 10.13
N TYR A 286 -13.22 -1.78 9.62
CA TYR A 286 -14.10 -1.35 8.54
C TYR A 286 -15.00 -0.18 8.95
N ALA A 287 -15.56 -0.21 10.17
CA ALA A 287 -16.34 0.92 10.69
C ALA A 287 -15.51 2.19 10.86
N ASP A 288 -14.28 2.07 11.38
CA ASP A 288 -13.34 3.19 11.49
C ASP A 288 -12.99 3.75 10.10
N ALA A 289 -12.77 2.89 9.11
CA ALA A 289 -12.47 3.29 7.75
C ALA A 289 -13.62 4.07 7.10
N LEU A 290 -14.87 3.64 7.27
CA LEU A 290 -16.05 4.37 6.77
C LEU A 290 -16.16 5.77 7.39
N ALA A 291 -15.75 5.95 8.65
CA ALA A 291 -15.72 7.27 9.28
C ALA A 291 -14.62 8.15 8.67
N VAL A 292 -13.45 7.59 8.36
CA VAL A 292 -12.38 8.30 7.64
C VAL A 292 -12.82 8.67 6.22
N GLU A 293 -13.48 7.77 5.49
CA GLU A 293 -14.03 8.02 4.15
C GLU A 293 -14.98 9.21 4.13
N ALA A 294 -15.93 9.24 5.06
CA ALA A 294 -16.86 10.36 5.19
C ALA A 294 -16.12 11.68 5.45
N ALA A 295 -15.16 11.69 6.39
CA ALA A 295 -14.36 12.87 6.68
C ALA A 295 -13.48 13.32 5.50
N LEU A 296 -12.93 12.37 4.73
CA LEU A 296 -12.17 12.65 3.51
C LEU A 296 -13.06 13.34 2.47
N VAL A 297 -14.28 12.84 2.25
CA VAL A 297 -15.25 13.49 1.35
C VAL A 297 -15.59 14.91 1.82
N GLU A 298 -15.87 15.11 3.10
CA GLU A 298 -16.15 16.45 3.63
C GLU A 298 -14.95 17.41 3.47
N SER A 299 -13.73 16.94 3.70
CA SER A 299 -12.53 17.75 3.48
C SER A 299 -12.30 18.09 2.00
N LEU A 300 -12.62 17.17 1.08
CA LEU A 300 -12.57 17.41 -0.37
C LEU A 300 -13.54 18.53 -0.78
N GLU A 301 -14.75 18.52 -0.23
CA GLU A 301 -15.76 19.56 -0.48
C GLU A 301 -15.31 20.93 0.04
N ALA A 302 -14.75 20.98 1.26
CA ALA A 302 -14.26 22.22 1.87
C ALA A 302 -13.06 22.80 1.11
N ILE A 303 -12.06 21.99 0.78
CA ILE A 303 -10.89 22.42 0.00
C ILE A 303 -11.33 22.92 -1.37
N LYS A 304 -12.30 22.24 -2.01
CA LYS A 304 -12.86 22.71 -3.28
C LYS A 304 -13.49 24.10 -3.13
N ALA A 305 -14.33 24.29 -2.12
CA ALA A 305 -14.99 25.57 -1.90
C ALA A 305 -13.98 26.70 -1.72
N ALA A 306 -12.91 26.45 -0.96
CA ALA A 306 -11.82 27.41 -0.78
C ALA A 306 -11.07 27.73 -2.08
N LYS A 307 -10.76 26.72 -2.89
CA LYS A 307 -10.14 26.92 -4.21
C LYS A 307 -11.05 27.66 -5.19
N ASP A 308 -12.35 27.36 -5.21
CA ASP A 308 -13.33 28.06 -6.05
C ASP A 308 -13.47 29.54 -5.62
N ALA A 309 -13.45 29.82 -4.30
CA ALA A 309 -13.45 31.17 -3.76
C ALA A 309 -12.20 31.95 -4.19
N GLN A 310 -11.02 31.34 -4.05
CA GLN A 310 -9.75 31.91 -4.50
C GLN A 310 -9.76 32.20 -6.02
N ALA A 311 -10.22 31.25 -6.83
CA ALA A 311 -10.34 31.41 -8.29
C ALA A 311 -11.33 32.51 -8.70
N SER A 312 -12.35 32.75 -7.86
CA SER A 312 -13.33 33.83 -8.04
C SER A 312 -12.85 35.19 -7.52
N GLY A 313 -11.62 35.27 -7.00
CA GLY A 313 -11.02 36.50 -6.47
C GLY A 313 -11.49 36.87 -5.06
N GLN A 314 -12.09 35.94 -4.31
CA GLN A 314 -12.37 36.16 -2.90
C GLN A 314 -11.07 36.07 -2.08
N PRO A 315 -10.96 36.82 -0.96
CA PRO A 315 -9.84 36.65 -0.04
C PRO A 315 -9.81 35.23 0.51
N VAL A 316 -8.65 34.58 0.41
CA VAL A 316 -8.40 33.24 0.95
C VAL A 316 -7.00 33.23 1.54
N ASP A 317 -6.86 32.74 2.77
CA ASP A 317 -5.55 32.45 3.35
C ASP A 317 -4.93 31.25 2.62
N THR A 318 -3.98 31.52 1.73
CA THR A 318 -3.38 30.49 0.88
C THR A 318 -2.53 29.51 1.68
N ALA A 319 -1.84 29.97 2.73
CA ALA A 319 -1.02 29.10 3.57
C ALA A 319 -1.90 28.13 4.38
N LEU A 320 -3.05 28.60 4.87
CA LEU A 320 -3.99 27.75 5.59
C LEU A 320 -4.68 26.74 4.65
N LEU A 321 -5.00 27.14 3.42
CA LEU A 321 -5.52 26.25 2.39
C LEU A 321 -4.49 25.19 1.97
N GLU A 322 -3.22 25.55 1.81
CA GLU A 322 -2.13 24.60 1.55
C GLU A 322 -2.00 23.60 2.71
N SER A 323 -2.04 24.07 3.96
CA SER A 323 -2.02 23.18 5.13
C SER A 323 -3.26 22.27 5.22
N ALA A 324 -4.42 22.72 4.74
CA ALA A 324 -5.61 21.89 4.63
C ALA A 324 -5.41 20.73 3.63
N VAL A 325 -4.78 21.03 2.50
CA VAL A 325 -4.43 20.04 1.47
C VAL A 325 -3.44 19.02 2.01
N GLU A 326 -2.40 19.44 2.74
CA GLU A 326 -1.42 18.54 3.34
C GLU A 326 -2.07 17.55 4.31
N ASP A 327 -2.95 18.03 5.19
CA ASP A 327 -3.70 17.17 6.10
C ASP A 327 -4.60 16.18 5.34
N HIS A 328 -5.25 16.62 4.25
CA HIS A 328 -6.07 15.74 3.41
C HIS A 328 -5.24 14.63 2.78
N ARG A 329 -4.08 14.95 2.19
CA ARG A 329 -3.17 13.96 1.58
C ARG A 329 -2.71 12.93 2.62
N ALA A 330 -2.33 13.42 3.80
CA ALA A 330 -1.86 12.58 4.90
C ALA A 330 -2.95 11.66 5.45
N ALA A 331 -4.20 12.11 5.46
CA ALA A 331 -5.35 11.27 5.79
C ALA A 331 -5.64 10.24 4.69
N HIS A 332 -5.64 10.68 3.43
CA HIS A 332 -5.92 9.84 2.27
C HIS A 332 -4.95 8.67 2.17
N VAL A 333 -3.65 8.91 2.25
CA VAL A 333 -2.64 7.84 2.11
C VAL A 333 -2.79 6.77 3.20
N ARG A 334 -3.17 7.15 4.42
CA ARG A 334 -3.39 6.19 5.52
C ARG A 334 -4.61 5.31 5.25
N TRP A 335 -5.72 5.92 4.84
CA TRP A 335 -6.94 5.18 4.49
C TRP A 335 -6.71 4.25 3.29
N GLU A 336 -6.10 4.78 2.21
CA GLU A 336 -5.82 4.04 0.98
C GLU A 336 -4.85 2.88 1.24
N ASN A 337 -3.77 3.12 1.99
CA ASN A 337 -2.74 2.12 2.27
C ASN A 337 -3.27 1.00 3.17
N LEU A 338 -3.88 1.36 4.31
CA LEU A 338 -4.13 0.40 5.40
C LEU A 338 -5.47 -0.35 5.30
N VAL A 339 -6.41 0.12 4.48
CA VAL A 339 -7.75 -0.48 4.38
C VAL A 339 -8.16 -0.80 2.95
N VAL A 340 -7.95 0.12 2.01
CA VAL A 340 -8.33 -0.11 0.61
C VAL A 340 -7.35 -1.08 -0.04
N SER A 341 -6.06 -0.91 0.25
CA SER A 341 -4.99 -1.64 -0.41
C SER A 341 -4.59 -2.90 0.35
N GLU A 342 -4.48 -2.84 1.69
CA GLU A 342 -4.11 -3.97 2.53
C GLU A 342 -5.25 -4.98 2.73
N ASN A 343 -4.98 -6.26 2.50
CA ASN A 343 -6.05 -7.26 2.31
C ASN A 343 -6.55 -7.95 3.59
N SER A 344 -6.04 -7.61 4.77
CA SER A 344 -6.41 -8.25 6.04
C SER A 344 -7.53 -7.54 6.79
N MET A 345 -7.91 -6.33 6.36
CA MET A 345 -8.82 -5.44 7.08
C MET A 345 -8.33 -5.24 8.53
N GLY A 346 -7.03 -4.93 8.65
CA GLY A 346 -6.34 -4.67 9.91
C GLY A 346 -6.04 -5.88 10.80
N PHE A 347 -6.42 -7.11 10.43
CA PHE A 347 -6.11 -8.29 11.25
C PHE A 347 -4.61 -8.55 11.39
N HIS A 348 -3.81 -8.23 10.35
CA HIS A 348 -2.36 -8.39 10.40
C HIS A 348 -1.74 -7.55 11.51
N ASN A 349 -2.19 -6.31 11.73
CA ASN A 349 -1.71 -5.45 12.79
C ASN A 349 -2.80 -4.48 13.29
N PRO A 350 -3.74 -4.94 14.13
CA PRO A 350 -4.92 -4.15 14.49
C PRO A 350 -4.59 -2.93 15.35
N SER A 351 -3.47 -2.97 16.08
CA SER A 351 -3.03 -1.86 16.92
C SER A 351 -2.54 -0.69 16.07
N GLU A 352 -1.70 -0.98 15.07
CA GLU A 352 -1.18 0.02 14.15
C GLU A 352 -2.29 0.57 13.25
N VAL A 353 -3.05 -0.32 12.59
CA VAL A 353 -4.10 0.11 11.66
C VAL A 353 -5.16 0.94 12.37
N GLY A 354 -5.65 0.50 13.53
CA GLY A 354 -6.60 1.30 14.30
C GLY A 354 -6.01 2.62 14.83
N GLY A 355 -4.71 2.66 15.11
CA GLY A 355 -4.00 3.90 15.48
C GLY A 355 -3.94 4.89 14.33
N GLU A 356 -3.49 4.44 13.16
CA GLU A 356 -3.36 5.28 11.97
C GLU A 356 -4.70 5.69 11.38
N LEU A 357 -5.77 4.90 11.51
CA LEU A 357 -7.11 5.35 11.12
C LEU A 357 -7.66 6.46 12.01
N ARG A 358 -7.36 6.45 13.32
CA ARG A 358 -7.67 7.59 14.20
C ARG A 358 -6.89 8.84 13.82
N ASN A 359 -5.62 8.69 13.45
CA ASN A 359 -4.80 9.78 12.93
C ASN A 359 -5.40 10.32 11.62
N ALA A 360 -5.77 9.43 10.69
CA ALA A 360 -6.38 9.79 9.42
C ALA A 360 -7.71 10.53 9.60
N LEU A 361 -8.56 10.09 10.53
CA LEU A 361 -9.81 10.80 10.86
C LEU A 361 -9.54 12.22 11.37
N THR A 362 -8.57 12.36 12.28
CA THR A 362 -8.18 13.65 12.85
C THR A 362 -7.64 14.59 11.78
N LEU A 363 -6.79 14.07 10.89
CA LEU A 363 -6.22 14.81 9.77
C LEU A 363 -7.31 15.24 8.77
N ALA A 364 -8.23 14.35 8.39
CA ALA A 364 -9.33 14.70 7.48
C ALA A 364 -10.26 15.78 8.07
N GLN A 365 -10.57 15.71 9.37
CA GLN A 365 -11.36 16.74 10.06
C GLN A 365 -10.60 18.07 10.15
N SER A 366 -9.29 18.01 10.42
CA SER A 366 -8.41 19.18 10.43
C SER A 366 -8.34 19.84 9.04
N ALA A 367 -8.21 19.04 7.98
CA ALA A 367 -8.22 19.50 6.59
C ALA A 367 -9.51 20.27 6.26
N LYS A 368 -10.68 19.71 6.62
CA LYS A 368 -11.96 20.39 6.46
C LYS A 368 -11.98 21.73 7.19
N GLN A 369 -11.65 21.75 8.47
CA GLN A 369 -11.69 22.96 9.30
C GLN A 369 -10.76 24.05 8.76
N LYS A 370 -9.50 23.68 8.44
CA LYS A 370 -8.52 24.62 7.86
C LYS A 370 -9.01 25.21 6.53
N ALA A 371 -9.64 24.41 5.67
CA ALA A 371 -10.19 24.90 4.41
C ALA A 371 -11.37 25.86 4.60
N GLU A 372 -12.27 25.60 5.55
CA GLU A 372 -13.37 26.51 5.91
C GLU A 372 -12.86 27.82 6.53
N ASP A 373 -11.87 27.74 7.40
CA ASP A 373 -11.23 28.90 8.04
C ASP A 373 -10.45 29.74 7.02
N ALA A 374 -9.84 29.12 6.01
CA ALA A 374 -9.10 29.83 4.95
C ALA A 374 -9.99 30.79 4.16
N VAL A 375 -11.28 30.46 3.95
CA VAL A 375 -12.27 31.34 3.30
C VAL A 375 -12.85 32.37 4.27
N SER A 376 -12.91 32.02 5.55
CA SER A 376 -13.46 32.87 6.61
C SER A 376 -12.44 33.89 7.14
N ALA A 377 -11.18 33.83 6.68
CA ALA A 377 -10.14 34.77 7.04
C ALA A 377 -10.52 36.20 6.63
N PRO A 378 -10.41 37.19 7.53
CA PRO A 378 -10.65 38.58 7.17
C PRO A 378 -9.71 38.98 6.03
N ALA A 379 -10.22 39.73 5.05
CA ALA A 379 -9.43 40.23 3.93
C ALA A 379 -8.14 40.87 4.45
N VAL A 380 -6.99 40.30 4.09
CA VAL A 380 -5.70 40.95 4.33
C VAL A 380 -5.66 42.16 3.40
N ASP A 381 -5.66 43.36 3.99
CA ASP A 381 -5.48 44.59 3.22
C ASP A 381 -4.04 44.67 2.74
N CYS A 382 -3.79 44.20 1.53
CA CYS A 382 -2.49 44.28 0.89
C CYS A 382 -2.19 45.66 0.30
N SER A 383 -3.04 46.67 0.56
CA SER A 383 -2.78 48.05 0.18
C SER A 383 -1.85 48.75 1.20
N GLY A 384 -1.01 49.66 0.71
CA GLY A 384 -0.16 50.49 1.56
C GLY A 384 1.22 49.92 1.90
N PHE A 385 1.55 48.69 1.50
CA PHE A 385 2.93 48.17 1.57
C PHE A 385 3.78 48.65 0.40
N ASN A 386 4.96 49.19 0.71
CA ASN A 386 5.89 49.79 -0.23
C ASN A 386 7.23 49.04 -0.34
N ASP A 387 7.35 47.89 0.31
CA ASP A 387 8.49 46.99 0.20
C ASP A 387 8.07 45.52 0.24
N GLN A 388 8.90 44.66 -0.34
CA GLN A 388 8.65 43.21 -0.43
C GLN A 388 8.59 42.55 0.94
N GLN A 389 9.44 42.98 1.88
CA GLN A 389 9.59 42.30 3.17
C GLN A 389 8.36 42.50 4.06
N SER A 390 7.80 43.72 4.10
CA SER A 390 6.56 44.02 4.83
C SER A 390 5.32 43.43 4.16
N CYS A 391 5.30 43.39 2.82
CA CYS A 391 4.26 42.75 2.03
C CYS A 391 4.16 41.24 2.29
N GLU A 392 5.29 40.53 2.19
CA GLU A 392 5.35 39.09 2.41
C GLU A 392 5.14 38.72 3.88
N ALA A 393 5.60 39.56 4.82
CA ALA A 393 5.33 39.38 6.24
C ALA A 393 3.84 39.53 6.61
N ALA A 394 3.06 40.25 5.79
CA ALA A 394 1.61 40.37 5.94
C ALA A 394 0.82 39.23 5.27
N GLY A 395 1.49 38.27 4.62
CA GLY A 395 0.84 37.18 3.89
C GLY A 395 0.39 37.57 2.47
N CYS A 396 0.86 38.70 1.95
CA CYS A 396 0.59 39.19 0.59
C CYS A 396 1.74 38.86 -0.36
N ARG A 397 1.53 38.99 -1.68
CA ARG A 397 2.52 38.68 -2.71
C ARG A 397 3.09 39.95 -3.35
N TRP A 398 4.42 40.09 -3.33
CA TRP A 398 5.09 41.22 -3.95
C TRP A 398 5.26 41.06 -5.46
N SER A 399 4.86 42.07 -6.23
CA SER A 399 5.13 42.14 -7.67
C SER A 399 6.40 42.96 -7.94
N SER A 400 7.53 42.28 -8.17
CA SER A 400 8.81 42.92 -8.50
C SER A 400 8.76 43.77 -9.78
N ASN A 401 7.91 43.42 -10.76
CA ASN A 401 7.75 44.18 -12.00
C ASN A 401 6.92 45.47 -11.83
N LYS A 402 6.06 45.54 -10.82
CA LYS A 402 5.15 46.68 -10.60
C LYS A 402 5.48 47.49 -9.35
N GLU A 403 6.38 46.98 -8.50
CA GLU A 403 6.67 47.52 -7.16
C GLU A 403 5.39 47.69 -6.33
N THR A 404 4.49 46.70 -6.40
CA THR A 404 3.21 46.70 -5.67
C THR A 404 2.97 45.40 -4.94
N CYS A 405 2.48 45.50 -3.71
CA CYS A 405 1.96 44.39 -2.90
C CYS A 405 0.51 44.04 -3.29
N ARG A 406 0.15 42.75 -3.28
CA ARG A 406 -1.18 42.26 -3.65
C ARG A 406 -1.63 41.05 -2.85
#